data_AF-A0A2P6JTA9-F1
#
_entry.id   AF-A0A2P6JTA9-F1
#
_cell.length_a   1.000
_cell.length_b   1.000
_cell.length_c   1.000
_cell.angle_alpha   90.00
_cell.angle_beta   90.00
_cell.angle_gamma   90.00
#
_symmetry.space_group_name_H-M   'P 1'
#
loop_
_entity.id
_entity.type
_entity.pdbx_description
1 polymer ?
#
loop_
_entity_poly.entity_id
_entity_poly.type
_entity_poly.pdbx_seq_one_letter_code
_entity_poly.pdbx_strand_id
1 'polypeptide(L)'
;MKAQMQKGFTLIELMIVVAIIGILAAIALPAYRDYMDKGHISSCNGEAAAHVKARAAGVMAQFDEADLPSYVAKACASGSNTDPSELSELTGSATFVTKDTDAVGITCSWETASCSVGS
;
A
#
# COMPACT_ATOMS: atom_id res chain seq x y z
N MET A 1 -54.47 2.14 32.01
CA MET A 1 -53.20 1.83 31.35
C MET A 1 -53.42 1.95 29.84
N LYS A 2 -52.80 2.93 29.17
CA LYS A 2 -52.89 3.05 27.70
C LYS A 2 -51.94 2.01 27.10
N ALA A 3 -52.49 0.99 26.44
CA ALA A 3 -51.70 0.03 25.68
C ALA A 3 -51.09 0.77 24.47
N GLN A 4 -49.78 0.96 24.48
CA GLN A 4 -49.05 1.52 23.36
C GLN A 4 -49.03 0.46 22.25
N MET A 5 -49.75 0.70 21.17
CA MET A 5 -49.79 -0.17 19.99
C MET A 5 -48.37 -0.20 19.40
N GLN A 6 -47.67 -1.33 19.54
CA GLN A 6 -46.35 -1.49 18.93
C GLN A 6 -46.52 -1.56 17.41
N LYS A 7 -46.11 -0.48 16.72
CA LYS A 7 -45.94 -0.50 15.26
C LYS A 7 -44.78 -1.43 14.94
N GLY A 8 -45.09 -2.66 14.51
CA GLY A 8 -44.10 -3.58 13.98
C GLY A 8 -43.53 -3.09 12.64
N PHE A 9 -42.29 -3.47 12.35
CA PHE A 9 -41.63 -3.22 11.06
C PHE A 9 -42.31 -4.05 9.97
N THR A 10 -42.68 -3.44 8.85
CA THR A 10 -43.35 -4.15 7.76
C THR A 10 -42.33 -4.86 6.86
N LEU A 11 -42.70 -6.02 6.31
CA LEU A 11 -41.84 -6.71 5.33
C LEU A 11 -41.56 -5.86 4.09
N ILE A 12 -42.51 -5.00 3.71
CA ILE A 12 -42.34 -4.09 2.57
C ILE A 12 -41.31 -2.99 2.86
N GLU A 13 -41.25 -2.46 4.08
CA GLU A 13 -40.19 -1.53 4.49
C GLU A 13 -38.82 -2.21 4.44
N LEU A 14 -38.72 -3.46 4.91
CA LEU A 14 -37.48 -4.22 4.85
C LEU A 14 -37.01 -4.43 3.40
N MET A 15 -37.93 -4.80 2.51
CA MET A 15 -37.62 -5.04 1.10
C MET A 15 -37.10 -3.79 0.39
N ILE A 16 -37.70 -2.62 0.65
CA ILE A 16 -37.24 -1.36 0.04
C ILE A 16 -35.85 -0.98 0.57
N VAL A 17 -35.59 -1.16 1.86
CA VAL A 17 -34.27 -0.87 2.44
C VAL A 17 -33.17 -1.74 1.81
N VAL A 18 -33.43 -3.04 1.65
CA VAL A 18 -32.47 -3.95 1.00
C VAL A 18 -32.23 -3.57 -0.46
N ALA A 19 -33.28 -3.16 -1.19
CA ALA A 19 -33.14 -2.68 -2.56
C ALA A 19 -32.24 -1.44 -2.66
N ILE A 20 -32.40 -0.46 -1.76
CA ILE A 20 -31.57 0.75 -1.73
C ILE A 20 -30.12 0.41 -1.37
N ILE A 21 -29.90 -0.41 -0.34
CA ILE A 21 -28.54 -0.85 0.05
C ILE A 21 -27.85 -1.58 -1.11
N GLY A 22 -28.58 -2.41 -1.87
CA GLY A 22 -28.04 -3.10 -3.03
C GLY A 22 -27.50 -2.15 -4.10
N ILE A 23 -28.23 -1.07 -4.41
CA ILE A 23 -27.79 -0.05 -5.38
C ILE A 23 -26.56 0.69 -4.85
N LEU A 24 -26.57 1.11 -3.58
CA LEU A 24 -25.45 1.82 -2.98
C LEU A 24 -24.18 0.94 -2.91
N ALA A 25 -24.33 -0.33 -2.54
CA ALA A 25 -23.22 -1.27 -2.43
C ALA A 25 -22.54 -1.52 -3.79
N ALA A 26 -23.30 -1.58 -4.88
CA ALA A 26 -22.76 -1.78 -6.22
C ALA A 26 -21.76 -0.67 -6.64
N ILE A 27 -21.95 0.56 -6.15
CA ILE A 27 -21.08 1.70 -6.44
C ILE A 27 -20.01 1.86 -5.36
N ALA A 28 -20.38 1.68 -4.09
CA ALA A 28 -19.49 1.91 -2.96
C ALA A 28 -18.38 0.86 -2.85
N LEU A 29 -18.65 -0.41 -3.16
CA LEU A 29 -17.66 -1.48 -3.06
C LEU A 29 -16.45 -1.29 -3.99
N PRO A 30 -16.60 -1.08 -5.32
CA PRO A 30 -15.44 -0.86 -6.17
C PRO A 30 -14.66 0.40 -5.76
N ALA A 31 -15.36 1.51 -5.46
CA ALA A 31 -14.71 2.74 -5.04
C ALA A 31 -13.93 2.59 -3.71
N TYR A 32 -14.45 1.80 -2.77
CA TYR A 32 -13.76 1.51 -1.51
C TYR A 32 -12.50 0.65 -1.71
N ARG A 33 -12.56 -0.33 -2.63
CA ARG A 33 -11.39 -1.15 -3.00
C ARG A 33 -10.29 -0.29 -3.61
N ASP A 34 -10.63 0.55 -4.59
CA ASP A 34 -9.66 1.47 -5.20
C ASP A 34 -9.01 2.41 -4.17
N TYR A 35 -9.76 2.84 -3.15
CA TYR A 35 -9.24 3.66 -2.08
C TYR A 35 -8.25 2.90 -1.18
N MET A 36 -8.59 1.67 -0.80
CA MET A 36 -7.71 0.79 -0.03
C MET A 36 -6.43 0.49 -0.80
N ASP A 37 -6.54 0.18 -2.10
CA ASP A 37 -5.39 -0.14 -2.96
C ASP A 37 -4.43 1.05 -3.09
N LYS A 38 -4.95 2.28 -3.24
CA LYS A 38 -4.14 3.51 -3.19
C LYS A 38 -3.43 3.68 -1.85
N GLY A 39 -4.09 3.32 -0.74
CA GLY A 39 -3.49 3.32 0.60
C GLY A 39 -2.33 2.32 0.71
N HIS A 40 -2.50 1.11 0.18
CA HIS A 40 -1.47 0.07 0.13
C HIS A 40 -0.27 0.51 -0.73
N ILE A 41 -0.53 1.07 -1.92
CA ILE A 41 0.49 1.65 -2.80
C ILE A 41 1.26 2.76 -2.09
N SER A 42 0.57 3.71 -1.45
CA SER A 42 1.21 4.82 -0.73
C SER A 42 2.07 4.34 0.44
N SER A 43 1.60 3.34 1.17
CA SER A 43 2.33 2.75 2.30
C SER A 43 3.60 2.04 1.83
N CYS A 44 3.50 1.21 0.79
CA CYS A 44 4.66 0.56 0.19
C CYS A 44 5.64 1.57 -0.43
N ASN A 45 5.15 2.65 -1.05
CA ASN A 45 6.02 3.71 -1.58
C ASN A 45 6.82 4.41 -0.47
N GLY A 46 6.18 4.70 0.65
CA GLY A 46 6.85 5.28 1.81
C GLY A 46 7.92 4.36 2.40
N GLU A 47 7.61 3.06 2.50
CA GLU A 47 8.56 2.04 2.95
C GLU A 47 9.76 1.89 2.00
N ALA A 48 9.50 1.75 0.71
CA ALA A 48 10.52 1.65 -0.33
C ALA A 48 11.45 2.87 -0.33
N ALA A 49 10.87 4.08 -0.29
CA ALA A 49 11.65 5.32 -0.23
C ALA A 49 12.49 5.43 1.04
N ALA A 50 11.96 4.97 2.19
CA ALA A 50 12.70 4.97 3.45
C ALA A 50 13.90 4.01 3.38
N HIS A 51 13.71 2.79 2.88
CA HIS A 51 14.79 1.82 2.72
C HIS A 51 15.86 2.32 1.75
N VAL A 52 15.46 2.76 0.57
CA VAL A 52 16.38 3.23 -0.48
C VAL A 52 17.23 4.39 0.02
N LYS A 53 16.61 5.35 0.71
CA LYS A 53 17.33 6.47 1.31
C LYS A 53 18.30 6.02 2.39
N ALA A 54 17.88 5.14 3.30
CA ALA A 54 18.71 4.67 4.40
C ALA A 54 19.91 3.87 3.88
N ARG A 55 19.68 2.95 2.93
CA ARG A 55 20.73 2.14 2.30
C ARG A 55 21.70 3.00 1.50
N ALA A 56 21.20 3.87 0.63
CA ALA A 56 22.06 4.75 -0.17
C ALA A 56 22.91 5.67 0.72
N ALA A 57 22.33 6.24 1.78
CA ALA A 57 23.08 7.06 2.73
C ALA A 57 24.18 6.26 3.46
N GLY A 58 23.91 5.02 3.86
CA GLY A 58 24.92 4.14 4.48
C GLY A 58 26.08 3.82 3.53
N VAL A 59 25.77 3.51 2.27
CA VAL A 59 26.79 3.25 1.24
C VAL A 59 27.61 4.52 0.94
N MET A 60 26.97 5.68 0.86
CA MET A 60 27.66 6.97 0.70
C MET A 60 28.55 7.34 1.89
N ALA A 61 28.17 6.91 3.10
CA ALA A 61 28.98 7.06 4.30
C ALA A 61 30.08 5.98 4.44
N GLN A 62 30.20 5.07 3.47
CA GLN A 62 31.17 3.98 3.45
C GLN A 62 31.08 3.09 4.70
N PHE A 63 29.87 2.79 5.15
CA PHE A 63 29.67 1.78 6.19
C PHE A 63 30.00 0.39 5.65
N ASP A 64 30.54 -0.47 6.52
CA ASP A 64 30.72 -1.88 6.21
C ASP A 64 29.36 -2.52 5.92
N GLU A 65 29.34 -3.49 5.01
CA GLU A 65 28.09 -4.10 4.55
C GLU A 65 27.25 -4.73 5.68
N ALA A 66 27.92 -5.20 6.75
CA ALA A 66 27.27 -5.74 7.93
C ALA A 66 26.43 -4.70 8.71
N ASP A 67 26.76 -3.41 8.60
CA ASP A 67 26.09 -2.31 9.29
C ASP A 67 25.08 -1.57 8.39
N LEU A 68 25.05 -1.89 7.10
CA LEU A 68 24.08 -1.31 6.19
C LEU A 68 22.67 -1.84 6.49
N PRO A 69 21.65 -0.96 6.49
CA PRO A 69 20.27 -1.37 6.74
C PRO A 69 19.84 -2.39 5.69
N SER A 70 19.25 -3.50 6.12
CA SER A 70 18.68 -4.52 5.25
C SER A 70 17.18 -4.30 5.07
N TYR A 71 16.69 -4.57 3.87
CA TYR A 71 15.27 -4.45 3.59
C TYR A 71 14.45 -5.51 4.33
N VAL A 72 13.40 -5.07 5.03
CA VAL A 72 12.41 -5.96 5.65
C VAL A 72 11.02 -5.55 5.19
N ALA A 73 10.40 -6.42 4.39
CA ALA A 73 9.09 -6.16 3.81
C ALA A 73 7.99 -6.08 4.88
N LYS A 74 7.17 -5.02 4.85
CA LYS A 74 6.00 -4.88 5.73
C LYS A 74 4.75 -4.45 4.97
N ALA A 75 4.77 -3.28 4.34
CA ALA A 75 3.71 -2.73 3.49
C ALA A 75 3.84 -3.20 2.04
N CYS A 76 5.07 -3.44 1.58
CA CYS A 76 5.30 -4.15 0.33
C CYS A 76 5.29 -5.67 0.58
N ALA A 77 4.99 -6.45 -0.46
CA ALA A 77 5.11 -7.90 -0.47
C ALA A 77 6.57 -8.35 -0.63
N SER A 78 7.34 -7.61 -1.43
CA SER A 78 8.76 -7.86 -1.69
C SER A 78 9.48 -6.58 -2.10
N GLY A 79 10.81 -6.58 -2.00
CA GLY A 79 11.69 -5.48 -2.39
C GLY A 79 12.86 -5.94 -3.24
N SER A 80 13.81 -5.03 -3.49
CA SER A 80 14.99 -5.29 -4.32
C SER A 80 15.70 -6.59 -3.89
N ASN A 81 16.08 -7.40 -4.87
CA ASN A 81 16.88 -8.61 -4.65
C ASN A 81 18.39 -8.32 -4.59
N THR A 82 18.79 -7.06 -4.82
CA THR A 82 20.18 -6.60 -4.78
C THR A 82 20.23 -5.19 -4.19
N ASP A 83 20.45 -5.11 -2.88
CA ASP A 83 20.73 -3.85 -2.20
C ASP A 83 22.20 -3.46 -2.49
N PRO A 84 22.50 -2.18 -2.79
CA PRO A 84 23.88 -1.76 -3.01
C PRO A 84 24.71 -1.92 -1.73
N SER A 85 25.94 -2.38 -1.87
CA SER A 85 26.96 -2.40 -0.81
C SER A 85 28.10 -1.43 -1.06
N GLU A 86 28.28 -0.99 -2.31
CA GLU A 86 29.37 -0.11 -2.73
C GLU A 86 28.86 1.10 -3.54
N LEU A 87 29.65 2.17 -3.60
CA LEU A 87 29.25 3.44 -4.24
C LEU A 87 28.89 3.28 -5.73
N SER A 88 29.54 2.36 -6.45
CA SER A 88 29.29 2.08 -7.86
C SER A 88 27.91 1.50 -8.15
N GLU A 89 27.32 0.84 -7.16
CA GLU A 89 26.03 0.14 -7.27
C GLU A 89 24.83 1.09 -7.10
N LEU A 90 25.08 2.32 -6.62
CA LEU A 90 24.05 3.36 -6.49
C LEU A 90 23.49 3.84 -7.84
N THR A 91 24.13 3.52 -8.95
CA THR A 91 23.64 3.86 -10.29
C THR A 91 22.42 3.01 -10.71
N GLY A 92 22.12 1.93 -9.98
CA GLY A 92 20.99 1.05 -10.26
C GLY A 92 19.64 1.57 -9.74
N SER A 93 18.64 0.71 -9.87
CA SER A 93 17.33 0.90 -9.27
C SER A 93 16.89 -0.31 -8.46
N ALA A 94 15.98 -0.06 -7.52
CA ALA A 94 15.29 -1.04 -6.71
C ALA A 94 13.86 -1.19 -7.23
N THR A 95 13.32 -2.40 -7.24
CA THR A 95 11.90 -2.62 -7.48
C THR A 95 11.25 -3.29 -6.28
N PHE A 96 10.16 -2.70 -5.82
CA PHE A 96 9.32 -3.21 -4.75
C PHE A 96 7.95 -3.55 -5.31
N VAL A 97 7.28 -4.52 -4.71
CA VAL A 97 5.94 -4.95 -5.15
C VAL A 97 4.98 -4.73 -4.01
N THR A 98 3.89 -4.04 -4.29
CA THR A 98 2.82 -3.80 -3.32
C THR A 98 2.17 -5.11 -2.86
N LYS A 99 1.74 -5.14 -1.61
CA LYS A 99 1.02 -6.26 -1.03
C LYS A 99 -0.49 -6.12 -1.27
N ASP A 100 -1.18 -7.25 -1.47
CA ASP A 100 -2.64 -7.37 -1.50
C ASP A 100 -3.39 -6.51 -2.56
N THR A 101 -2.67 -5.98 -3.56
CA THR A 101 -3.23 -5.33 -4.76
C THR A 101 -2.81 -6.12 -6.01
N ASP A 102 -3.14 -5.66 -7.23
CA ASP A 102 -2.73 -6.27 -8.51
C ASP A 102 -1.20 -6.21 -8.79
N ALA A 103 -0.37 -6.41 -7.75
CA ALA A 103 1.09 -6.43 -7.79
C ALA A 103 1.70 -5.19 -8.47
N VAL A 104 1.22 -4.00 -8.08
CA VAL A 104 1.78 -2.73 -8.58
C VAL A 104 3.23 -2.61 -8.14
N GLY A 105 4.12 -2.39 -9.11
CA GLY A 105 5.56 -2.21 -8.88
C GLY A 105 5.89 -0.78 -8.47
N ILE A 106 6.83 -0.60 -7.56
CA ILE A 106 7.40 0.69 -7.18
C ILE A 106 8.87 0.65 -7.52
N THR A 107 9.32 1.57 -8.36
CA THR A 107 10.72 1.65 -8.79
C THR A 107 11.39 2.83 -8.13
N CYS A 108 12.53 2.60 -7.50
CA CYS A 108 13.31 3.65 -6.85
C CYS A 108 14.72 3.70 -7.41
N SER A 109 15.27 4.90 -7.61
CA SER A 109 16.68 5.10 -7.93
C SER A 109 17.49 5.14 -6.63
N TRP A 110 18.59 4.39 -6.57
CA TRP A 110 19.51 4.45 -5.42
C TRP A 110 20.32 5.76 -5.40
N GLU A 111 20.63 6.31 -6.57
CA GLU A 111 21.41 7.56 -6.72
C GLU A 111 20.65 8.78 -6.18
N THR A 112 19.38 8.94 -6.55
CA THR A 112 18.57 10.11 -6.16
C THR A 112 17.68 9.85 -4.96
N ALA A 113 17.58 8.60 -4.51
CA ALA A 113 16.62 8.14 -3.51
C ALA A 113 15.16 8.52 -3.83
N SER A 114 14.82 8.69 -5.11
CA SER A 114 13.46 8.98 -5.58
C SER A 114 12.74 7.71 -6.01
N CYS A 115 11.47 7.58 -5.65
CA CYS A 115 10.61 6.45 -6.03
C CYS A 115 9.43 6.91 -6.88
N SER A 116 9.03 6.06 -7.83
CA SER A 116 7.84 6.20 -8.63
C SER A 116 7.01 4.91 -8.59
N VAL A 117 5.69 5.08 -8.59
CA VAL A 117 4.76 3.96 -8.73
C VAL A 117 4.66 3.64 -10.22
N GLY A 118 4.90 2.38 -10.58
CA GLY A 118 4.68 1.85 -11.91
C GLY A 118 3.19 1.94 -12.26
N SER A 119 2.91 2.45 -13.46
CA SER A 119 1.56 2.52 -14.03
C SER A 119 1.00 1.15 -14.35
#